data_AF-A0A3E4M389-F1
#
_entry.id   AF-A0A3E4M389-F1
#
_cell.length_a   1.000
_cell.length_b   1.000
_cell.length_c   1.000
_cell.angle_alpha   90.00
_cell.angle_beta   90.00
_cell.angle_gamma   90.00
#
_symmetry.space_group_name_H-M   'P 1'
#
loop_
_entity.id
_entity.type
_entity.pdbx_description
1 polymer ?
#
loop_
_entity_poly.entity_id
_entity_poly.type
_entity_poly.pdbx_seq_one_letter_code
_entity_poly.pdbx_strand_id
1 'polypeptide(L)'
;MCRISAYNKKCALKVHIEKERRNKMKINVFKMQILMGERGLTIKKLAELSGVSRQTISCIISGKGCTPHVAYKIATALDQELSQIVKEDMENG
;
A
#
# COMPACT_ATOMS: atom_id res chain seq x y z
N MET A 1 11.31 26.79 -18.84
CA MET A 1 10.40 25.64 -18.59
C MET A 1 11.19 24.54 -17.88
N CYS A 2 11.22 24.55 -16.55
CA CYS A 2 12.08 23.65 -15.77
C CYS A 2 11.28 22.40 -15.37
N ARG A 3 11.60 21.24 -15.98
CA ARG A 3 10.92 19.94 -15.78
C ARG A 3 11.45 19.11 -14.59
N ILE A 4 12.25 19.67 -13.68
CA ILE A 4 13.04 18.86 -12.74
C ILE A 4 12.93 19.40 -11.30
N SER A 5 11.79 19.27 -10.61
CA SER A 5 11.74 19.63 -9.17
C SER A 5 10.69 18.90 -8.32
N ALA A 6 10.10 17.78 -8.76
CA ALA A 6 9.11 17.04 -7.94
C ALA A 6 9.59 15.68 -7.41
N TYR A 7 10.78 15.22 -7.81
CA TYR A 7 11.33 13.93 -7.36
C TYR A 7 12.18 14.02 -6.08
N ASN A 8 12.45 15.23 -5.57
CA ASN A 8 13.43 15.46 -4.50
C ASN A 8 12.86 15.50 -3.06
N LYS A 9 11.57 15.18 -2.87
CA LYS A 9 10.99 14.87 -1.54
C LYS A 9 11.03 13.37 -1.20
N LYS A 10 11.41 12.51 -2.16
CA LYS A 10 11.33 11.04 -2.03
C LYS A 10 12.36 10.42 -1.08
N CYS A 11 13.41 11.13 -0.67
CA CYS A 11 14.49 10.55 0.14
C CYS A 11 14.32 10.69 1.67
N ALA A 12 13.44 11.55 2.18
CA ALA A 12 13.42 11.87 3.62
C ALA A 12 12.66 10.84 4.50
N LEU A 13 11.79 10.01 3.93
CA LEU A 13 10.98 9.02 4.70
C LEU A 13 11.61 7.62 4.76
N LYS A 14 12.93 7.52 4.59
CA LYS A 14 13.65 6.24 4.57
C LYS A 14 13.86 5.62 5.97
N VAL A 15 13.40 6.25 7.05
CA VAL A 15 14.07 6.13 8.37
C VAL A 15 13.39 5.23 9.43
N HIS A 16 12.16 4.71 9.29
CA HIS A 16 11.52 4.01 10.44
C HIS A 16 11.14 2.52 10.30
N ILE A 17 11.26 1.85 9.14
CA ILE A 17 10.50 0.61 8.90
C ILE A 17 11.37 -0.66 8.71
N GLU A 18 12.36 -0.90 9.57
CA GLU A 18 13.10 -2.19 9.59
C GLU A 18 12.81 -3.06 10.83
N LYS A 19 11.93 -2.64 11.75
CA LYS A 19 11.55 -3.46 12.92
C LYS A 19 10.04 -3.57 13.09
N GLU A 20 9.39 -4.45 12.34
CA GLU A 20 8.07 -5.00 12.69
C GLU A 20 7.81 -6.32 11.94
N ARG A 21 8.59 -7.38 12.23
CA ARG A 21 8.52 -8.67 11.50
C ARG A 21 7.39 -9.63 11.94
N ARG A 22 6.45 -9.23 12.81
CA ARG A 22 5.43 -10.17 13.34
C ARG A 22 3.98 -9.68 13.36
N ASN A 23 3.67 -8.48 12.88
CA ASN A 23 2.27 -8.08 12.71
C ASN A 23 1.82 -8.30 11.27
N LYS A 24 0.94 -9.28 11.06
CA LYS A 24 0.26 -9.50 9.77
C LYS A 24 -0.97 -8.60 9.72
N MET A 25 -0.96 -7.61 8.83
CA MET A 25 -2.11 -6.77 8.52
C MET A 25 -2.92 -7.39 7.39
N LYS A 26 -4.25 -7.36 7.52
CA LYS A 26 -5.16 -7.68 6.41
C LYS A 26 -5.70 -6.41 5.80
N ILE A 27 -5.62 -6.34 4.48
CA ILE A 27 -6.19 -5.24 3.69
C ILE A 27 -7.59 -5.66 3.23
N ASN A 28 -8.53 -4.73 3.27
CA ASN A 28 -9.81 -4.94 2.62
C ASN A 28 -9.63 -4.88 1.10
N VAL A 29 -9.59 -6.07 0.50
CA VAL A 29 -9.33 -6.23 -0.93
C VAL A 29 -10.39 -5.55 -1.79
N PHE A 30 -11.66 -5.61 -1.35
CA PHE A 30 -12.77 -5.04 -2.09
C PHE A 30 -12.65 -3.51 -2.15
N LYS A 31 -12.41 -2.87 -1.00
CA LYS A 31 -12.18 -1.41 -0.94
C LYS A 31 -10.96 -0.98 -1.74
N MET A 32 -9.89 -1.77 -1.70
CA MET A 32 -8.70 -1.56 -2.52
C MET A 32 -9.02 -1.63 -4.02
N GLN A 33 -9.79 -2.61 -4.48
CA GLN A 33 -10.18 -2.75 -5.88
C GLN A 33 -11.09 -1.60 -6.36
N ILE A 34 -12.02 -1.14 -5.52
CA ILE A 34 -12.84 0.04 -5.82
C ILE A 34 -11.96 1.26 -6.02
N LEU A 35 -11.06 1.55 -5.07
CA LEU A 35 -10.14 2.69 -5.17
C LEU A 35 -9.23 2.59 -6.40
N MET A 36 -8.80 1.38 -6.75
CA MET A 36 -8.06 1.14 -7.99
C MET A 36 -8.91 1.42 -9.23
N GLY A 37 -10.17 1.02 -9.24
CA GLY A 37 -11.13 1.29 -10.32
C GLY A 37 -11.41 2.78 -10.48
N GLU A 38 -11.74 3.48 -9.38
CA GLU A 38 -12.02 4.92 -9.36
C GLU A 38 -10.84 5.75 -9.89
N ARG A 39 -9.60 5.30 -9.62
CA ARG A 39 -8.38 5.97 -10.07
C ARG A 39 -7.84 5.43 -11.40
N GLY A 40 -8.47 4.43 -12.01
CA GLY A 40 -7.97 3.77 -13.22
C GLY A 40 -6.58 3.15 -13.05
N LEU A 41 -6.24 2.70 -11.84
CA LEU A 41 -4.97 2.07 -11.51
C LEU A 41 -5.03 0.57 -11.76
N THR A 42 -4.07 0.06 -12.53
CA THR A 42 -3.87 -1.38 -12.69
C THR A 42 -2.87 -1.90 -11.65
N ILE A 43 -2.85 -3.21 -11.41
CA ILE A 43 -1.87 -3.86 -10.51
C ILE A 43 -0.43 -3.48 -10.89
N LYS A 44 -0.14 -3.39 -12.19
CA LYS A 44 1.18 -2.99 -12.70
C LYS A 44 1.52 -1.56 -12.29
N LYS A 45 0.62 -0.61 -12.56
CA LYS A 45 0.80 0.80 -12.19
C LYS A 45 0.94 0.96 -10.68
N LEU A 46 0.13 0.25 -9.91
CA LEU A 46 0.20 0.27 -8.45
C LEU A 46 1.53 -0.29 -7.93
N ALA A 47 2.05 -1.36 -8.52
CA ALA A 47 3.38 -1.91 -8.20
C ALA A 47 4.49 -0.88 -8.46
N GLU A 48 4.42 -0.19 -9.60
CA GLU A 48 5.38 0.86 -9.99
C GLU A 48 5.33 2.06 -9.04
N LEU A 49 4.14 2.48 -8.61
CA LEU A 49 3.95 3.59 -7.68
C LEU A 49 4.36 3.26 -6.24
N SER A 50 3.99 2.07 -5.75
CA SER A 50 4.25 1.64 -4.37
C SER A 50 5.68 1.09 -4.17
N GLY A 51 6.38 0.73 -5.25
CA GLY A 51 7.66 0.03 -5.16
C GLY A 51 7.53 -1.36 -4.52
N VAL A 52 6.35 -1.97 -4.64
CA VAL A 52 6.04 -3.31 -4.15
C VAL A 52 5.97 -4.26 -5.34
N SER A 53 6.46 -5.48 -5.17
CA SER A 53 6.39 -6.51 -6.21
C SER A 53 4.94 -6.81 -6.60
N ARG A 54 4.71 -7.04 -7.90
CA ARG A 54 3.42 -7.50 -8.45
C ARG A 54 2.92 -8.77 -7.74
N GLN A 55 3.84 -9.69 -7.40
CA GLN A 55 3.50 -10.92 -6.68
C GLN A 55 2.96 -10.63 -5.28
N THR A 56 3.55 -9.66 -4.57
CA THR A 56 3.07 -9.26 -3.24
C THR A 56 1.68 -8.63 -3.32
N ILE A 57 1.45 -7.75 -4.28
CA ILE A 57 0.11 -7.16 -4.51
C ILE A 57 -0.91 -8.25 -4.88
N SER A 58 -0.53 -9.18 -5.75
CA SER A 58 -1.38 -10.32 -6.09
C SER A 58 -1.72 -11.18 -4.87
N CYS A 59 -0.77 -11.46 -3.99
CA CYS A 59 -1.01 -12.17 -2.74
C CYS A 59 -2.02 -11.44 -1.83
N ILE A 60 -1.91 -10.12 -1.73
CA ILE A 60 -2.85 -9.28 -0.97
C ILE A 60 -4.24 -9.34 -1.60
N ILE A 61 -4.32 -9.30 -2.93
CA ILE A 61 -5.58 -9.43 -3.66
C ILE A 61 -6.23 -10.81 -3.44
N SER A 62 -5.42 -11.86 -3.29
CA SER A 62 -5.91 -13.18 -2.89
C SER A 62 -6.35 -13.25 -1.41
N GLY A 63 -6.36 -12.13 -0.68
CA GLY A 63 -6.77 -12.08 0.73
C GLY A 63 -5.68 -12.51 1.72
N LYS A 64 -4.43 -12.65 1.28
CA LYS A 64 -3.32 -12.96 2.20
C LYS A 64 -2.93 -11.73 3.01
N GLY A 65 -2.58 -11.95 4.27
CA GLY A 65 -2.03 -10.90 5.12
C GLY A 65 -0.67 -10.41 4.60
N CYS A 66 -0.39 -9.13 4.81
CA CYS A 66 0.85 -8.46 4.45
C CYS A 66 1.50 -7.81 5.68
N THR A 67 2.73 -7.34 5.51
CA THR A 67 3.39 -6.56 6.56
C THR A 67 2.88 -5.12 6.57
N PRO A 68 2.86 -4.44 7.72
CA PRO A 68 2.40 -3.05 7.83
C PRO A 68 3.19 -2.11 6.90
N HIS A 69 4.47 -2.39 6.64
CA HIS A 69 5.28 -1.66 5.66
C HIS A 69 4.71 -1.72 4.24
N VAL A 70 4.31 -2.91 3.80
CA VAL A 70 3.73 -3.11 2.48
C VAL A 70 2.35 -2.45 2.41
N ALA A 71 1.55 -2.58 3.46
CA ALA A 71 0.24 -1.93 3.54
C ALA A 71 0.38 -0.40 3.47
N TYR A 72 1.35 0.18 4.18
CA TYR A 72 1.63 1.61 4.14
C TYR A 72 2.03 2.08 2.74
N LYS A 73 2.94 1.37 2.07
CA LYS A 73 3.35 1.68 0.68
C LYS A 73 2.18 1.67 -0.30
N ILE A 74 1.27 0.70 -0.15
CA ILE A 74 0.06 0.61 -0.98
C ILE A 74 -0.89 1.77 -0.66
N ALA A 75 -1.10 2.09 0.61
CA ALA A 75 -1.93 3.20 1.04
C ALA A 75 -1.40 4.55 0.52
N THR A 76 -0.09 4.78 0.61
CA THR A 76 0.58 5.94 0.02
C THR A 76 0.41 5.99 -1.50
N ALA A 77 0.53 4.86 -2.20
CA ALA A 77 0.34 4.81 -3.65
C ALA A 77 -1.10 5.05 -4.08
N LEU A 78 -2.06 4.75 -3.21
CA LEU A 78 -3.49 5.03 -3.38
C LEU A 78 -3.89 6.41 -2.83
N ASP A 79 -2.95 7.20 -2.30
CA ASP A 79 -3.18 8.49 -1.65
C ASP A 79 -4.36 8.43 -0.66
N GLN A 80 -4.33 7.40 0.19
CA GLN A 80 -5.41 7.08 1.12
C GLN A 80 -4.79 6.70 2.47
N GLU A 81 -5.50 6.97 3.55
CA GLU A 81 -5.03 6.63 4.90
C GLU A 81 -5.02 5.11 5.11
N LEU A 82 -3.98 4.61 5.81
CA LEU A 82 -3.84 3.18 6.10
C LEU A 82 -5.08 2.61 6.81
N SER A 83 -5.60 3.32 7.82
CA SER A 83 -6.78 2.96 8.60
C SER A 83 -8.03 2.75 7.74
N GLN A 84 -8.11 3.47 6.60
CA GLN A 84 -9.25 3.36 5.69
C GLN A 84 -9.18 2.10 4.82
N ILE A 85 -8.00 1.54 4.57
CA ILE A 85 -7.80 0.42 3.64
C ILE A 85 -7.65 -0.91 4.39
N VAL A 86 -7.09 -0.87 5.60
CA VAL A 86 -6.96 -2.07 6.44
C VAL A 86 -8.31 -2.51 6.97
N LYS A 87 -8.46 -3.82 7.13
CA LYS A 87 -9.60 -4.38 7.82
C LYS A 87 -9.25 -4.35 9.31
N GLU A 88 -9.92 -3.50 10.09
CA GLU A 88 -9.99 -3.70 11.53
C GLU A 88 -10.81 -4.97 11.74
N ASP A 89 -10.14 -6.11 11.86
CA ASP A 89 -10.77 -7.24 12.51
C ASP A 89 -10.88 -6.81 13.98
N MET A 90 -12.01 -6.19 14.36
CA MET A 90 -12.43 -6.18 15.76
C MET A 90 -12.54 -7.64 16.17
N GLU A 91 -11.52 -8.13 16.86
CA GLU A 91 -11.57 -9.34 17.65
C GLU A 91 -12.45 -9.01 18.87
N ASN A 92 -13.76 -8.94 18.67
CA ASN A 92 -14.71 -9.02 19.77
C ASN A 92 -14.75 -10.50 20.16
N GLY A 93 -14.04 -10.81 21.24
CA GLY A 93 -14.16 -12.08 21.96
C GLY A 93 -15.53 -12.28 22.57
#